data_AF-A0A7S0L4R3-F1
#
_entry.id   AF-A0A7S0L4R3-F1
#
_cell.length_a   1.000
_cell.length_b   1.000
_cell.length_c   1.000
_cell.angle_alpha   90.00
_cell.angle_beta   90.00
_cell.angle_gamma   90.00
#
_symmetry.space_group_name_H-M   'P 1'
#
loop_
_entity.id
_entity.type
_entity.pdbx_description
1 polymer ?
#
loop_
_entity_poly.entity_id
_entity_poly.type
_entity_poly.pdbx_seq_one_letter_code
_entity_poly.pdbx_strand_id
1 'polypeptide(L)'
;SVDLKGISLKEIAAHRADTWLLSPPCQPFTRQGEMLGGSDSRSAGLTNLMHLLAASGADALPDYLLLENVAGFESSAVRQRLATILRSRGYHLRELWASPAHFCVPNQRTRYFLLARRTLPFGAPPPAIQPLLLEAEAVDAASAEEGARLPLPTGEISDELQASCAPLGDYLEEQADEDELKALRLAPHVLERYASAIDLVRRDSRRSCCFTKNYSRYIKGTGSVFLEAVKEGEPPPLDKTAATLAPLRPRFLAPREIANLHGFPPTFSFPGMLTRKKQYELIGNSLSIQ
;
A
#
# COMPACT_ATOMS: atom_id res chain seq x y z
N SER A 1 -10.86 -18.33 8.84
CA SER A 1 -11.01 -17.00 8.22
C SER A 1 -12.43 -16.54 8.52
N VAL A 2 -12.60 -15.40 9.19
CA VAL A 2 -13.92 -14.85 9.50
C VAL A 2 -14.35 -13.97 8.33
N ASP A 3 -15.54 -14.22 7.77
CA ASP A 3 -16.09 -13.36 6.73
C ASP A 3 -16.70 -12.10 7.35
N LEU A 4 -16.06 -10.94 7.14
CA LEU A 4 -16.54 -9.65 7.63
C LEU A 4 -17.92 -9.26 7.09
N LYS A 5 -18.39 -9.86 5.99
CA LYS A 5 -19.73 -9.60 5.46
C LYS A 5 -20.83 -10.17 6.35
N GLY A 6 -20.55 -11.28 7.03
CA GLY A 6 -21.52 -12.01 7.85
C GLY A 6 -21.26 -11.96 9.35
N ILE A 7 -20.14 -11.37 9.78
CA ILE A 7 -19.79 -11.30 11.19
C ILE A 7 -20.85 -10.51 11.98
N SER A 8 -21.26 -11.07 13.12
CA SER A 8 -22.27 -10.51 14.02
C SER A 8 -21.65 -9.76 15.20
N LEU A 9 -22.44 -8.90 15.86
CA LEU A 9 -22.05 -8.22 17.10
C LEU A 9 -21.63 -9.20 18.20
N LYS A 10 -22.32 -10.34 18.29
CA LYS A 10 -22.02 -11.36 19.29
C LYS A 10 -20.64 -11.98 19.07
N GLU A 11 -20.28 -12.27 17.83
CA GLU A 11 -18.96 -12.82 17.48
C GLU A 11 -17.85 -11.81 17.74
N ILE A 12 -18.05 -10.54 17.33
CA ILE A 12 -17.09 -9.46 17.60
C ILE A 12 -16.87 -9.30 19.11
N ALA A 13 -17.96 -9.20 19.89
CA ALA A 13 -17.88 -9.00 21.34
C ALA A 13 -17.21 -10.19 22.05
N ALA A 14 -17.35 -11.41 21.52
CA ALA A 14 -16.71 -12.60 22.08
C ALA A 14 -15.17 -12.51 22.05
N HIS A 15 -14.60 -11.80 21.08
CA HIS A 15 -13.15 -11.59 21.01
C HIS A 15 -12.62 -10.62 22.07
N ARG A 16 -13.48 -9.75 22.64
CA ARG A 16 -13.10 -8.71 23.62
C ARG A 16 -11.86 -7.91 23.18
N ALA A 17 -11.74 -7.65 21.88
CA ALA A 17 -10.61 -6.94 21.31
C ALA A 17 -10.76 -5.44 21.57
N ASP A 18 -9.74 -4.82 22.15
CA ASP A 18 -9.63 -3.37 22.35
C ASP A 18 -9.20 -2.62 21.08
N THR A 19 -8.70 -3.34 20.07
CA THR A 19 -8.08 -2.76 18.88
C THR A 19 -8.53 -3.48 17.61
N TRP A 20 -8.99 -2.72 16.62
CA TRP A 20 -9.31 -3.22 15.28
C TRP A 20 -8.30 -2.70 14.24
N LEU A 21 -7.65 -3.62 13.52
CA LEU A 21 -6.74 -3.30 12.42
C LEU A 21 -7.38 -3.75 11.11
N LEU A 22 -7.58 -2.81 10.19
CA LEU A 22 -8.43 -3.00 9.01
C LEU A 22 -7.70 -2.55 7.74
N SER A 23 -7.80 -3.36 6.68
CA SER A 23 -7.43 -2.99 5.32
C SER A 23 -8.51 -3.52 4.37
N PRO A 24 -9.69 -2.87 4.35
CA PRO A 24 -10.81 -3.31 3.52
C PRO A 24 -10.47 -3.11 2.03
N PRO A 25 -10.97 -3.98 1.14
CA PRO A 25 -10.71 -3.86 -0.28
C PRO A 25 -11.17 -2.50 -0.84
N CYS A 26 -10.29 -1.90 -1.64
CA CYS A 26 -10.43 -0.54 -2.18
C CYS A 26 -11.34 -0.41 -3.41
N GLN A 27 -11.75 -1.49 -4.07
CA GLN A 27 -12.51 -1.38 -5.33
C GLN A 27 -13.99 -1.03 -5.04
N PRO A 28 -14.57 0.03 -5.65
CA PRO A 28 -14.16 0.69 -6.90
C PRO A 28 -13.49 2.08 -6.75
N PHE A 29 -12.95 2.47 -5.59
CA PHE A 29 -12.47 3.84 -5.27
C PHE A 29 -11.18 4.28 -6.01
N THR A 30 -10.88 3.73 -7.18
CA THR A 30 -9.75 4.12 -8.03
C THR A 30 -10.17 5.18 -9.06
N ARG A 31 -9.31 6.16 -9.37
CA ARG A 31 -9.50 7.24 -10.38
C ARG A 31 -9.98 6.80 -11.79
N GLN A 32 -10.01 5.50 -12.09
CA GLN A 32 -10.40 4.93 -13.39
C GLN A 32 -11.59 3.94 -13.31
N GLY A 33 -12.20 3.76 -12.14
CA GLY A 33 -13.38 2.91 -11.98
C GLY A 33 -14.62 3.78 -11.85
N GLU A 34 -15.65 3.52 -12.67
CA GLU A 34 -16.97 4.10 -12.45
C GLU A 34 -17.38 3.85 -10.99
N MET A 35 -17.70 4.94 -10.28
CA MET A 35 -18.26 4.95 -8.94
C MET A 35 -19.67 4.34 -8.99
N LEU A 36 -19.74 3.02 -9.17
CA LEU A 36 -20.99 2.27 -9.11
C LEU A 36 -21.52 2.40 -7.68
N GLY A 37 -22.52 3.26 -7.53
CA GLY A 37 -23.21 3.53 -6.28
C GLY A 37 -23.64 2.24 -5.59
N GLY A 38 -23.31 2.16 -4.30
CA GLY A 38 -24.01 1.36 -3.27
C GLY A 38 -24.09 -0.16 -3.40
N SER A 39 -23.71 -0.77 -4.52
CA SER A 39 -24.03 -2.18 -4.84
C SER A 39 -22.80 -3.08 -5.08
N ASP A 40 -21.59 -2.60 -4.79
CA ASP A 40 -20.40 -3.45 -4.92
C ASP A 40 -20.30 -4.45 -3.77
N SER A 41 -20.49 -5.73 -4.08
CA SER A 41 -20.33 -6.85 -3.14
C SER A 41 -18.96 -6.89 -2.43
N ARG A 42 -17.94 -6.19 -2.95
CA ARG A 42 -16.60 -6.08 -2.37
C ARG A 42 -16.52 -5.09 -1.21
N SER A 43 -17.36 -4.05 -1.17
CA SER A 43 -17.44 -3.09 -0.05
C SER A 43 -18.36 -3.57 1.08
N ALA A 44 -19.07 -4.69 0.89
CA ALA A 44 -20.04 -5.23 1.83
C ALA A 44 -19.45 -5.48 3.24
N GLY A 45 -18.17 -5.86 3.35
CA GLY A 45 -17.52 -6.06 4.64
C GLY A 45 -17.37 -4.76 5.44
N LEU A 46 -16.91 -3.68 4.81
CA LEU A 46 -16.80 -2.37 5.45
C LEU A 46 -18.19 -1.78 5.76
N THR A 47 -19.17 -2.00 4.88
CA THR A 47 -20.55 -1.60 5.12
C THR A 47 -21.16 -2.31 6.32
N ASN A 48 -20.96 -3.63 6.45
CA ASN A 48 -21.40 -4.38 7.61
C ASN A 48 -20.72 -3.86 8.88
N LEU A 49 -19.40 -3.64 8.83
CA LEU A 49 -18.64 -3.08 9.96
C LEU A 49 -19.20 -1.71 10.41
N MET A 50 -19.53 -0.83 9.47
CA MET A 50 -20.17 0.46 9.78
C MET A 50 -21.53 0.29 10.48
N HIS A 51 -22.35 -0.67 10.04
CA HIS A 51 -23.61 -0.99 10.72
C HIS A 51 -23.36 -1.49 12.14
N LEU A 52 -22.37 -2.36 12.33
CA LEU A 52 -22.01 -2.87 13.65
C LEU A 52 -21.51 -1.74 14.55
N LEU A 53 -20.61 -0.87 14.07
CA LEU A 53 -20.13 0.31 14.82
C LEU A 53 -21.28 1.21 15.28
N ALA A 54 -22.28 1.42 14.43
CA ALA A 54 -23.46 2.24 14.74
C ALA A 54 -24.41 1.56 15.75
N ALA A 55 -24.59 0.23 15.65
CA ALA A 55 -25.55 -0.52 16.45
C ALA A 55 -25.00 -1.08 17.77
N SER A 56 -23.67 -1.26 17.89
CA SER A 56 -23.00 -1.80 19.07
C SER A 56 -23.26 -0.97 20.33
N GLY A 57 -23.50 -1.65 21.46
CA GLY A 57 -23.34 -1.03 22.78
C GLY A 57 -21.90 -0.58 23.05
N ALA A 58 -21.70 0.33 24.00
CA ALA A 58 -20.36 0.86 24.29
C ALA A 58 -19.34 -0.24 24.63
N ASP A 59 -19.77 -1.28 25.34
CA ASP A 59 -18.89 -2.37 25.79
C ASP A 59 -18.41 -3.30 24.66
N ALA A 60 -19.02 -3.21 23.46
CA ALA A 60 -18.67 -4.02 22.29
C ALA A 60 -17.79 -3.27 21.28
N LEU A 61 -17.49 -2.00 21.52
CA LEU A 61 -16.65 -1.17 20.65
C LEU A 61 -15.19 -1.21 21.12
N PRO A 62 -14.22 -1.23 20.19
CA PRO A 62 -12.81 -1.15 20.53
C PRO A 62 -12.47 0.24 21.09
N ASP A 63 -11.33 0.36 21.76
CA ASP A 63 -10.79 1.65 22.14
C ASP A 63 -9.98 2.28 20.99
N TYR A 64 -9.45 1.44 20.10
CA TYR A 64 -8.60 1.82 18.98
C TYR A 64 -9.07 1.18 17.67
N LEU A 65 -9.04 1.96 16.59
CA LEU A 65 -9.24 1.47 15.24
C LEU A 65 -8.19 2.09 14.32
N LEU A 66 -7.50 1.24 13.56
CA LEU A 66 -6.61 1.65 12.48
C LEU A 66 -7.17 1.09 11.18
N LEU A 67 -7.39 1.96 10.21
CA LEU A 67 -7.78 1.59 8.86
C LEU A 67 -6.74 2.07 7.87
N GLU A 68 -6.21 1.15 7.06
CA GLU A 68 -5.38 1.45 5.88
C GLU A 68 -6.23 1.35 4.61
N ASN A 69 -6.00 2.27 3.68
CA ASN A 69 -6.62 2.24 2.36
C ASN A 69 -5.73 2.95 1.31
N VAL A 70 -6.15 2.94 0.05
CA VAL A 70 -5.45 3.67 -1.01
C VAL A 70 -5.61 5.19 -0.87
N ALA A 71 -4.66 5.94 -1.43
CA ALA A 71 -4.86 7.36 -1.68
C ALA A 71 -6.05 7.58 -2.64
N GLY A 72 -6.92 8.54 -2.31
CA GLY A 72 -8.22 8.76 -2.95
C GLY A 72 -9.39 8.23 -2.13
N PHE A 73 -9.17 7.35 -1.14
CA PHE A 73 -10.24 6.88 -0.26
C PHE A 73 -10.75 8.01 0.65
N GLU A 74 -9.87 8.93 1.05
CA GLU A 74 -10.19 10.04 1.95
C GLU A 74 -11.26 11.00 1.42
N SER A 75 -11.44 11.11 0.10
CA SER A 75 -12.51 11.93 -0.50
C SER A 75 -13.76 11.13 -0.83
N SER A 76 -13.83 9.85 -0.44
CA SER A 76 -14.97 8.99 -0.75
C SER A 76 -16.14 9.20 0.22
N ALA A 77 -17.37 9.06 -0.28
CA ALA A 77 -18.57 9.04 0.55
C ALA A 77 -18.55 7.93 1.63
N VAL A 78 -17.83 6.83 1.37
CA VAL A 78 -17.66 5.73 2.33
C VAL A 78 -16.81 6.16 3.52
N ARG A 79 -15.70 6.87 3.28
CA ARG A 79 -14.91 7.48 4.36
C ARG A 79 -15.77 8.47 5.15
N GLN A 80 -16.52 9.34 4.48
CA GLN A 80 -17.34 10.36 5.15
C GLN A 80 -18.37 9.71 6.10
N ARG A 81 -19.03 8.65 5.66
CA ARG A 81 -19.96 7.86 6.47
C ARG A 81 -19.26 7.22 7.67
N LEU A 82 -18.11 6.60 7.46
CA LEU A 82 -17.33 5.98 8.54
C LEU A 82 -16.89 7.01 9.58
N ALA A 83 -16.33 8.14 9.15
CA ALA A 83 -15.89 9.22 10.03
C ALA A 83 -17.05 9.77 10.87
N THR A 84 -18.23 9.95 10.25
CA THR A 84 -19.44 10.40 10.93
C THR A 84 -19.88 9.41 12.02
N ILE A 85 -19.91 8.11 11.70
CA ILE A 85 -20.25 7.07 12.67
C ILE A 85 -19.25 7.10 13.82
N LEU A 86 -17.95 7.04 13.55
CA LEU A 86 -16.92 7.03 14.58
C LEU A 86 -17.03 8.26 15.51
N ARG A 87 -17.18 9.48 14.96
CA ARG A 87 -17.37 10.70 15.76
C ARG A 87 -18.63 10.63 16.61
N SER A 88 -19.75 10.14 16.07
CA SER A 88 -21.01 9.96 16.83
C SER A 88 -20.91 8.93 17.96
N ARG A 89 -19.93 8.01 17.87
CA ARG A 89 -19.61 7.01 18.90
C ARG A 89 -18.49 7.48 19.85
N GLY A 90 -18.10 8.76 19.79
CA GLY A 90 -17.12 9.36 20.69
C GLY A 90 -15.66 9.13 20.31
N TYR A 91 -15.37 8.72 19.08
CA TYR A 91 -13.97 8.59 18.63
C TYR A 91 -13.41 9.94 18.17
N HIS A 92 -12.18 10.20 18.60
CA HIS A 92 -11.30 11.19 18.00
C HIS A 92 -10.60 10.56 16.79
N LEU A 93 -10.51 11.32 15.70
CA LEU A 93 -9.90 10.86 14.45
C LEU A 93 -8.58 11.59 14.19
N ARG A 94 -7.65 10.88 13.57
CA ARG A 94 -6.44 11.42 12.96
C ARG A 94 -6.18 10.69 11.66
N GLU A 95 -5.99 11.44 10.60
CA GLU A 95 -5.83 10.89 9.26
C GLU A 95 -4.51 11.38 8.66
N LEU A 96 -3.89 10.55 7.82
CA LEU A 96 -2.62 10.85 7.20
C LEU A 96 -2.42 10.10 5.89
N TRP A 97 -1.55 10.64 5.03
CA TRP A 97 -0.93 9.90 3.94
C TRP A 97 0.50 9.53 4.28
N ALA A 98 0.84 8.26 4.22
CA ALA A 98 2.20 7.80 4.46
C ALA A 98 2.66 6.83 3.37
N SER A 99 3.96 6.88 3.09
CA SER A 99 4.67 6.00 2.18
C SER A 99 5.91 5.47 2.91
N PRO A 100 6.38 4.24 2.66
CA PRO A 100 7.62 3.74 3.24
C PRO A 100 8.82 4.68 3.02
N ALA A 101 8.83 5.42 1.90
CA ALA A 101 9.83 6.44 1.62
C ALA A 101 9.91 7.56 2.68
N HIS A 102 8.82 7.88 3.39
CA HIS A 102 8.86 8.82 4.54
C HIS A 102 9.67 8.28 5.72
N PHE A 103 9.91 6.97 5.74
CA PHE A 103 10.62 6.24 6.78
C PHE A 103 11.92 5.63 6.26
N CYS A 104 12.52 6.26 5.24
CA CYS A 104 13.82 5.89 4.67
C CYS A 104 13.86 4.51 3.97
N VAL A 105 12.71 4.01 3.51
CA VAL A 105 12.60 2.75 2.76
C VAL A 105 12.47 3.05 1.27
N PRO A 106 13.24 2.39 0.38
CA PRO A 106 13.27 2.72 -1.04
C PRO A 106 12.05 2.19 -1.81
N ASN A 107 10.83 2.41 -1.30
CA ASN A 107 9.58 2.05 -1.96
C ASN A 107 8.53 3.16 -1.82
N GLN A 108 8.02 3.64 -2.96
CA GLN A 108 6.98 4.65 -3.02
C GLN A 108 5.60 3.96 -3.04
N ARG A 109 5.02 3.77 -1.85
CA ARG A 109 3.72 3.11 -1.63
C ARG A 109 2.83 3.97 -0.75
N THR A 110 2.43 5.14 -1.26
CA THR A 110 1.53 6.04 -0.53
C THR A 110 0.19 5.38 -0.26
N ARG A 111 -0.24 5.44 1.00
CA ARG A 111 -1.52 4.93 1.51
C ARG A 111 -2.15 5.93 2.45
N TYR A 112 -3.46 5.87 2.52
CA TYR A 112 -4.28 6.58 3.48
C TYR A 112 -4.41 5.75 4.75
N PHE A 113 -4.30 6.43 5.88
CA PHE A 113 -4.51 5.85 7.19
C PHE A 113 -5.54 6.68 7.96
N LEU A 114 -6.50 6.01 8.59
CA LEU A 114 -7.42 6.57 9.57
C LEU A 114 -7.14 5.91 10.91
N LEU A 115 -6.77 6.72 11.89
CA LEU A 115 -6.63 6.34 13.28
C LEU A 115 -7.85 6.88 14.03
N ALA A 116 -8.52 6.01 14.78
CA ALA A 116 -9.62 6.38 15.66
C ALA A 116 -9.31 5.93 17.08
N ARG A 117 -9.52 6.82 18.05
CA ARG A 117 -9.36 6.55 19.48
C ARG A 117 -10.55 7.07 20.27
N ARG A 118 -11.14 6.24 21.14
CA ARG A 118 -12.33 6.61 21.92
C ARG A 118 -12.04 7.28 23.27
N THR A 119 -10.90 6.99 23.88
CA THR A 119 -10.63 7.36 25.28
C THR A 119 -10.25 8.82 25.46
N LEU A 120 -9.32 9.33 24.64
CA LEU A 120 -8.81 10.70 24.75
C LEU A 120 -8.49 11.25 23.35
N PRO A 121 -8.52 12.59 23.19
CA PRO A 121 -7.99 13.23 22.00
C PRO A 121 -6.54 12.84 21.74
N PHE A 122 -6.13 12.85 20.48
CA PHE A 122 -4.73 12.68 20.15
C PHE A 122 -3.93 13.91 20.61
N GLY A 123 -2.82 13.68 21.32
CA GLY A 123 -1.83 14.73 21.62
C GLY A 123 -1.05 15.17 20.38
N ALA A 124 -0.06 16.04 20.55
CA ALA A 124 0.81 16.47 19.46
C ALA A 124 1.41 15.26 18.71
N PRO A 125 1.33 15.21 17.37
CA PRO A 125 1.93 14.11 16.62
C PRO A 125 3.46 14.18 16.69
N PRO A 126 4.15 13.04 16.53
CA PRO A 126 5.60 13.04 16.36
C PRO A 126 6.02 13.94 15.18
N PRO A 127 7.20 14.60 15.23
CA PRO A 127 7.65 15.50 14.15
C PRO A 127 7.68 14.85 12.76
N ALA A 128 8.03 13.56 12.68
CA ALA A 128 8.03 12.80 11.42
C ALA A 128 6.63 12.54 10.85
N ILE A 129 5.59 12.60 11.69
CA ILE A 129 4.19 12.33 11.31
C ILE A 129 3.41 13.62 11.07
N GLN A 130 3.75 14.71 11.77
CA GLN A 130 3.10 16.01 11.62
C GLN A 130 2.92 16.46 10.16
N PRO A 131 3.92 16.39 9.25
CA PRO A 131 3.75 16.82 7.85
C PRO A 131 2.90 15.85 7.01
N LEU A 132 2.64 14.65 7.52
CA LEU A 132 1.86 13.62 6.83
C LEU A 132 0.37 13.73 7.13
N LEU A 133 -0.01 14.48 8.16
CA LEU A 133 -1.40 14.61 8.60
C LEU A 133 -2.26 15.30 7.55
N LEU A 134 -3.50 14.83 7.45
CA LEU A 134 -4.55 15.47 6.68
C LEU A 134 -5.37 16.37 7.60
N GLU A 135 -5.61 17.60 7.17
CA GLU A 135 -6.46 18.55 7.88
C GLU A 135 -7.93 18.10 7.79
N ALA A 136 -8.57 17.92 8.95
CA ALA A 136 -9.90 17.30 9.03
C ALA A 136 -10.96 18.08 8.23
N GLU A 137 -10.91 19.41 8.30
CA GLU A 137 -11.82 20.31 7.60
C GLU A 137 -11.65 20.21 6.08
N ALA A 138 -10.41 20.06 5.60
CA ALA A 138 -10.11 19.91 4.18
C ALA A 138 -10.63 18.55 3.66
N VAL A 139 -10.45 17.47 4.42
CA VAL A 139 -10.95 16.14 4.03
C VAL A 139 -12.47 16.08 4.05
N ASP A 140 -13.10 16.68 5.06
CA ASP A 140 -14.56 16.74 5.14
C ASP A 140 -15.14 17.59 3.99
N ALA A 141 -14.51 18.71 3.63
CA ALA A 141 -14.91 19.52 2.48
C ALA A 141 -14.73 18.77 1.15
N ALA A 142 -13.59 18.10 0.95
CA ALA A 142 -13.32 17.33 -0.25
C ALA A 142 -14.25 16.12 -0.45
N SER A 143 -14.81 15.60 0.64
CA SER A 143 -15.81 14.52 0.60
C SER A 143 -17.22 15.01 0.26
N ALA A 144 -17.49 16.31 0.42
CA ALA A 144 -18.81 16.91 0.18
C ALA A 144 -19.01 17.38 -1.27
N GLU A 145 -17.92 17.71 -1.97
CA GLU A 145 -17.94 18.16 -3.36
C GLU A 145 -17.23 17.16 -4.27
N GLU A 146 -17.97 16.59 -5.22
CA GLU A 146 -17.43 15.60 -6.14
C GLU A 146 -16.36 16.23 -7.05
N GLY A 147 -15.12 15.73 -6.95
CA GLY A 147 -13.98 16.23 -7.74
C GLY A 147 -13.13 17.29 -7.05
N ALA A 148 -13.49 17.72 -5.83
CA ALA A 148 -12.64 18.58 -5.01
C ALA A 148 -11.29 17.90 -4.74
N ARG A 149 -10.19 18.60 -5.07
CA ARG A 149 -8.85 18.12 -4.78
C ARG A 149 -8.48 18.54 -3.37
N LEU A 150 -8.11 17.56 -2.56
CA LEU A 150 -7.41 17.85 -1.32
C LEU A 150 -6.11 18.60 -1.61
N PRO A 151 -5.77 19.62 -0.82
CA PRO A 151 -4.41 20.09 -0.79
C PRO A 151 -3.51 18.90 -0.45
N LEU A 152 -2.41 18.74 -1.20
CA LEU A 152 -1.42 17.73 -0.87
C LEU A 152 -0.88 18.03 0.54
N PRO A 153 -0.79 17.04 1.45
CA PRO A 153 -0.07 17.22 2.69
C PRO A 153 1.35 17.67 2.37
N THR A 154 1.94 18.42 3.30
CA THR A 154 3.29 18.95 3.17
C THR A 154 4.38 17.87 3.12
N GLY A 155 4.03 16.62 3.38
CA GLY A 155 4.89 15.44 3.29
C GLY A 155 5.06 14.86 1.90
N GLU A 156 5.30 15.66 0.86
CA GLU A 156 5.79 15.10 -0.41
C GLU A 156 7.16 14.46 -0.22
N ILE A 157 7.42 13.37 -0.94
CA ILE A 157 8.74 12.72 -0.91
C ILE A 157 9.70 13.57 -1.73
N SER A 158 10.45 14.44 -1.07
CA SER A 158 11.48 15.27 -1.72
C SER A 158 12.65 14.42 -2.22
N ASP A 159 13.44 14.98 -3.13
CA ASP A 159 14.65 14.32 -3.64
C ASP A 159 15.66 14.06 -2.50
N GLU A 160 15.77 14.98 -1.53
CA GLU A 160 16.63 14.81 -0.35
C GLU A 160 16.16 13.65 0.54
N LEU A 161 14.84 13.56 0.80
CA LEU A 161 14.27 12.47 1.57
C LEU A 161 14.43 11.15 0.83
N GLN A 162 14.20 11.13 -0.49
CA GLN A 162 14.43 9.96 -1.31
C GLN A 162 15.89 9.51 -1.31
N ALA A 163 16.83 10.48 -1.33
CA ALA A 163 18.26 10.21 -1.24
C ALA A 163 18.70 9.70 0.13
N SER A 164 17.92 9.94 1.19
CA SER A 164 18.19 9.39 2.53
C SER A 164 17.76 7.93 2.68
N CYS A 165 16.89 7.41 1.80
CA CYS A 165 16.41 6.03 1.86
C CYS A 165 17.54 5.02 1.69
N ALA A 166 17.47 3.88 2.37
CA ALA A 166 18.43 2.79 2.20
C ALA A 166 18.51 2.33 0.72
N PRO A 167 19.68 1.89 0.23
CA PRO A 167 19.80 1.36 -1.12
C PRO A 167 18.96 0.08 -1.28
N LEU A 168 18.39 -0.12 -2.47
CA LEU A 168 17.57 -1.29 -2.79
C LEU A 168 18.33 -2.60 -2.57
N GLY A 169 19.66 -2.59 -2.75
CA GLY A 169 20.55 -3.72 -2.53
C GLY A 169 20.38 -4.37 -1.16
N ASP A 170 20.08 -3.59 -0.12
CA ASP A 170 19.90 -4.09 1.26
C ASP A 170 18.65 -5.00 1.41
N TYR A 171 17.78 -5.00 0.41
CA TYR A 171 16.51 -5.74 0.40
C TYR A 171 16.52 -6.92 -0.60
N LEU A 172 17.62 -7.11 -1.34
CA LEU A 172 17.75 -8.19 -2.33
C LEU A 172 18.24 -9.48 -1.68
N GLU A 173 17.84 -10.62 -2.25
CA GLU A 173 18.27 -11.93 -1.75
C GLU A 173 19.63 -12.30 -2.37
N GLU A 174 20.69 -12.34 -1.55
CA GLU A 174 22.06 -12.61 -2.03
C GLU A 174 22.33 -14.08 -2.34
N GLN A 175 21.55 -14.99 -1.76
CA GLN A 175 21.73 -16.44 -1.84
C GLN A 175 20.68 -17.12 -2.73
N ALA A 176 20.02 -16.36 -3.60
CA ALA A 176 19.01 -16.91 -4.49
C ALA A 176 19.62 -17.90 -5.50
N ASP A 177 18.92 -19.00 -5.75
CA ASP A 177 19.29 -19.98 -6.75
C ASP A 177 19.31 -19.35 -8.16
N GLU A 178 20.34 -19.65 -8.96
CA GLU A 178 20.53 -19.04 -10.28
C GLU A 178 19.38 -19.41 -11.23
N ASP A 179 18.80 -20.59 -11.10
CA ASP A 179 17.65 -21.00 -11.92
C ASP A 179 16.36 -20.28 -11.50
N GLU A 180 16.19 -20.01 -10.21
CA GLU A 180 15.11 -19.14 -9.72
C GLU A 180 15.22 -17.71 -10.24
N LEU A 181 16.44 -17.13 -10.21
CA LEU A 181 16.74 -15.79 -10.74
C LEU A 181 16.50 -15.72 -12.25
N LYS A 182 16.97 -16.72 -13.02
CA LYS A 182 16.67 -16.83 -14.45
C LYS A 182 15.17 -16.84 -14.72
N ALA A 183 14.39 -17.53 -13.91
CA ALA A 183 12.93 -17.59 -14.04
C ALA A 183 12.24 -16.25 -13.71
N LEU A 184 12.94 -15.27 -13.13
CA LEU A 184 12.44 -13.90 -12.90
C LEU A 184 12.80 -12.94 -14.03
N ARG A 185 13.72 -13.30 -14.94
CA ARG A 185 14.16 -12.45 -16.04
C ARG A 185 13.02 -12.17 -17.02
N LEU A 186 12.99 -10.95 -17.53
CA LEU A 186 12.01 -10.55 -18.54
C LEU A 186 12.31 -11.29 -19.85
N ALA A 187 11.27 -11.89 -20.43
CA ALA A 187 11.39 -12.56 -21.72
C ALA A 187 11.67 -11.54 -22.85
N PRO A 188 12.39 -11.92 -23.93
CA PRO A 188 12.76 -10.99 -25.00
C PRO A 188 11.57 -10.21 -25.59
N HIS A 189 10.45 -10.89 -25.88
CA HIS A 189 9.23 -10.28 -26.41
C HIS A 189 8.61 -9.23 -25.48
N VAL A 190 8.85 -9.32 -24.16
CA VAL A 190 8.40 -8.33 -23.18
C VAL A 190 9.24 -7.06 -23.32
N LEU A 191 10.57 -7.21 -23.50
CA LEU A 191 11.47 -6.08 -23.71
C LEU A 191 11.18 -5.38 -25.04
N GLU A 192 10.97 -6.13 -26.12
CA GLU A 192 10.61 -5.58 -27.43
C GLU A 192 9.36 -4.70 -27.36
N ARG A 193 8.36 -5.12 -26.57
CA ARG A 193 7.07 -4.41 -26.49
C ARG A 193 7.04 -3.30 -25.45
N TYR A 194 7.79 -3.43 -24.36
CA TYR A 194 7.60 -2.58 -23.18
C TYR A 194 8.86 -1.89 -22.65
N ALA A 195 10.05 -2.08 -23.26
CA ALA A 195 11.31 -1.51 -22.76
C ALA A 195 11.22 -0.03 -22.36
N SER A 196 10.61 0.81 -23.19
CA SER A 196 10.48 2.25 -22.95
C SER A 196 9.58 2.61 -21.76
N ALA A 197 8.66 1.73 -21.38
CA ALA A 197 7.69 1.95 -20.29
C ALA A 197 8.13 1.33 -18.95
N ILE A 198 9.26 0.62 -18.91
CA ILE A 198 9.76 -0.02 -17.69
C ILE A 198 10.42 1.03 -16.80
N ASP A 199 10.01 1.09 -15.55
CA ASP A 199 10.79 1.73 -14.50
C ASP A 199 11.92 0.80 -14.06
N LEU A 200 13.16 1.28 -14.11
CA LEU A 200 14.36 0.46 -13.88
C LEU A 200 15.04 0.87 -12.58
N VAL A 201 15.44 -0.14 -11.81
CA VAL A 201 16.16 0.01 -10.54
C VAL A 201 17.41 -0.86 -10.52
N ARG A 202 18.38 -0.45 -9.71
CA ARG A 202 19.72 -1.04 -9.52
C ARG A 202 19.96 -1.21 -8.02
N ARG A 203 21.07 -1.85 -7.62
CA ARG A 203 21.41 -2.06 -6.20
C ARG A 203 21.53 -0.74 -5.42
N ASP A 204 22.14 0.27 -6.03
CA ASP A 204 22.32 1.62 -5.47
C ASP A 204 21.06 2.49 -5.52
N SER A 205 19.97 2.00 -6.13
CA SER A 205 18.74 2.79 -6.25
C SER A 205 18.09 2.97 -4.90
N ARG A 206 17.79 4.22 -4.54
CA ARG A 206 17.14 4.55 -3.27
C ARG A 206 15.63 4.71 -3.40
N ARG A 207 15.04 4.24 -4.51
CA ARG A 207 13.61 4.30 -4.81
C ARG A 207 13.15 3.14 -5.68
N SER A 208 11.88 2.78 -5.53
CA SER A 208 11.14 1.87 -6.41
C SER A 208 9.66 2.27 -6.44
N CYS A 209 8.97 1.95 -7.52
CA CYS A 209 7.52 2.14 -7.66
C CYS A 209 6.74 1.18 -6.74
N CYS A 210 5.49 1.54 -6.44
CA CYS A 210 4.56 0.67 -5.72
C CYS A 210 4.37 -0.68 -6.44
N PHE A 211 4.59 -1.78 -5.73
CA PHE A 211 4.27 -3.12 -6.21
C PHE A 211 2.78 -3.42 -6.08
N THR A 212 2.14 -3.76 -7.20
CA THR A 212 0.72 -4.10 -7.26
C THR A 212 0.52 -5.60 -7.39
N LYS A 213 -0.71 -6.08 -7.17
CA LYS A 213 -1.07 -7.49 -7.38
C LYS A 213 -0.78 -8.03 -8.79
N ASN A 214 -0.56 -7.15 -9.77
CA ASN A 214 -0.34 -7.51 -11.17
C ASN A 214 1.13 -7.37 -11.62
N TYR A 215 2.08 -7.23 -10.69
CA TYR A 215 3.50 -6.94 -10.98
C TYR A 215 4.15 -7.82 -12.06
N SER A 216 3.85 -9.12 -12.11
CA SER A 216 4.38 -10.01 -13.15
C SER A 216 3.45 -10.23 -14.35
N ARG A 217 2.29 -9.56 -14.38
CA ARG A 217 1.25 -9.73 -15.43
C ARG A 217 1.19 -8.55 -16.39
N TYR A 218 1.38 -7.34 -15.87
CA TYR A 218 1.50 -6.13 -16.66
C TYR A 218 2.79 -5.42 -16.31
N ILE A 219 3.46 -4.86 -17.31
CA ILE A 219 4.75 -4.18 -17.12
C ILE A 219 4.55 -2.73 -16.67
N LYS A 220 3.58 -2.03 -17.26
CA LYS A 220 3.38 -0.60 -16.99
C LYS A 220 2.64 -0.40 -15.66
N GLY A 221 3.25 0.37 -14.77
CA GLY A 221 2.60 0.90 -13.56
C GLY A 221 2.31 -0.13 -12.47
N THR A 222 3.02 -1.27 -12.47
CA THR A 222 2.80 -2.34 -11.49
C THR A 222 3.95 -2.55 -10.51
N GLY A 223 5.09 -1.90 -10.74
CA GLY A 223 6.31 -1.94 -9.94
C GLY A 223 7.56 -1.72 -10.80
N SER A 224 8.71 -1.47 -10.18
CA SER A 224 10.01 -1.33 -10.86
C SER A 224 10.61 -2.67 -11.24
N VAL A 225 11.46 -2.73 -12.26
CA VAL A 225 12.21 -3.94 -12.67
C VAL A 225 13.68 -3.78 -12.32
N PHE A 226 14.29 -4.82 -11.75
CA PHE A 226 15.67 -4.81 -11.30
C PHE A 226 16.64 -5.18 -12.43
N LEU A 227 17.76 -4.45 -12.54
CA LEU A 227 18.85 -4.73 -13.46
C LEU A 227 19.97 -5.50 -12.75
N GLU A 228 20.18 -6.77 -13.12
CA GLU A 228 21.19 -7.63 -12.47
C GLU A 228 22.62 -7.32 -12.91
N ALA A 229 22.81 -7.03 -14.19
CA ALA A 229 24.14 -6.91 -14.80
C ALA A 229 24.52 -5.46 -15.09
N VAL A 230 24.44 -4.59 -14.07
CA VAL A 230 24.87 -3.18 -14.11
C VAL A 230 25.83 -2.92 -12.97
N LYS A 231 26.95 -2.25 -13.25
CA LYS A 231 27.88 -1.83 -12.20
C LYS A 231 27.26 -0.71 -11.37
N GLU A 232 27.55 -0.72 -10.07
CA GLU A 232 27.12 0.36 -9.18
C GLU A 232 27.64 1.71 -9.69
N GLY A 233 26.79 2.74 -9.67
CA GLY A 233 27.13 4.06 -10.20
C GLY A 233 26.96 4.25 -11.71
N GLU A 234 26.82 3.19 -12.52
CA GLU A 234 26.55 3.33 -13.97
C GLU A 234 25.06 3.61 -14.22
N PRO A 235 24.68 4.80 -14.73
CA PRO A 235 23.29 5.14 -14.93
C PRO A 235 22.62 4.16 -15.91
N PRO A 236 21.33 3.85 -15.73
CA PRO A 236 20.61 3.04 -16.71
C PRO A 236 20.64 3.72 -18.09
N PRO A 237 20.60 2.94 -19.18
CA PRO A 237 20.66 3.50 -20.52
C PRO A 237 19.51 4.49 -20.74
N LEU A 238 19.85 5.67 -21.27
CA LEU A 238 18.89 6.72 -21.63
C LEU A 238 17.89 6.22 -22.67
N ASP A 239 18.39 5.48 -23.67
CA ASP A 239 17.56 4.82 -24.67
C ASP A 239 17.24 3.39 -24.24
N LYS A 240 15.97 3.17 -23.87
CA LYS A 240 15.45 1.88 -23.41
C LYS A 240 14.88 1.09 -24.58
N THR A 241 15.69 0.21 -25.14
CA THR A 241 15.30 -0.76 -26.19
C THR A 241 15.59 -2.19 -25.73
N ALA A 242 15.05 -3.17 -26.44
CA ALA A 242 15.38 -4.57 -26.16
C ALA A 242 16.89 -4.85 -26.27
N ALA A 243 17.56 -4.24 -27.25
CA ALA A 243 18.99 -4.41 -27.47
C ALA A 243 19.84 -3.79 -26.35
N THR A 244 19.44 -2.63 -25.82
CA THR A 244 20.18 -1.98 -24.72
C THR A 244 19.91 -2.63 -23.37
N LEU A 245 18.70 -3.17 -23.14
CA LEU A 245 18.33 -3.76 -21.85
C LEU A 245 18.67 -5.24 -21.73
N ALA A 246 18.60 -6.04 -22.79
CA ALA A 246 18.84 -7.48 -22.70
C ALA A 246 20.19 -7.87 -22.06
N PRO A 247 21.33 -7.20 -22.38
CA PRO A 247 22.62 -7.47 -21.73
C PRO A 247 22.62 -7.19 -20.22
N LEU A 248 21.77 -6.27 -19.76
CA LEU A 248 21.66 -5.86 -18.35
C LEU A 248 20.81 -6.82 -17.51
N ARG A 249 20.26 -7.86 -18.14
CA ARG A 249 19.46 -8.94 -17.51
C ARG A 249 18.35 -8.39 -16.60
N PRO A 250 17.38 -7.64 -17.14
CA PRO A 250 16.26 -7.14 -16.36
C PRO A 250 15.43 -8.30 -15.81
N ARG A 251 15.10 -8.25 -14.52
CA ARG A 251 14.23 -9.23 -13.85
C ARG A 251 13.22 -8.57 -12.93
N PHE A 252 12.11 -9.26 -12.69
CA PHE A 252 11.23 -8.90 -11.59
C PHE A 252 11.96 -9.09 -10.25
N LEU A 253 11.64 -8.23 -9.27
CA LEU A 253 12.00 -8.50 -7.89
C LEU A 253 11.25 -9.75 -7.41
N ALA A 254 11.93 -10.66 -6.73
CA ALA A 254 11.32 -11.85 -6.17
C ALA A 254 10.27 -11.47 -5.12
N PRO A 255 9.23 -12.29 -4.89
CA PRO A 255 8.25 -12.03 -3.85
C PRO A 255 8.85 -11.82 -2.46
N ARG A 256 9.97 -12.51 -2.14
CA ARG A 256 10.72 -12.32 -0.90
C ARG A 256 11.41 -10.95 -0.82
N GLU A 257 12.03 -10.48 -1.90
CA GLU A 257 12.65 -9.15 -1.96
C GLU A 257 11.60 -8.03 -1.78
N ILE A 258 10.41 -8.20 -2.36
CA ILE A 258 9.29 -7.28 -2.13
C ILE A 258 8.80 -7.36 -0.67
N ALA A 259 8.79 -8.55 -0.06
CA ALA A 259 8.44 -8.71 1.35
C ALA A 259 9.47 -8.01 2.27
N ASN A 260 10.76 -8.06 1.94
CA ASN A 260 11.80 -7.30 2.63
C ASN A 260 11.50 -5.79 2.57
N LEU A 261 11.17 -5.27 1.37
CA LEU A 261 10.80 -3.86 1.18
C LEU A 261 9.53 -3.44 1.93
N HIS A 262 8.61 -4.38 2.15
CA HIS A 262 7.41 -4.16 2.94
C HIS A 262 7.64 -4.38 4.45
N GLY A 263 8.88 -4.65 4.89
CA GLY A 263 9.23 -4.82 6.31
C GLY A 263 8.85 -6.17 6.92
N PHE A 264 8.56 -7.20 6.11
CA PHE A 264 8.29 -8.54 6.65
C PHE A 264 9.55 -9.13 7.30
N PRO A 265 9.42 -9.86 8.42
CA PRO A 265 10.57 -10.38 9.13
C PRO A 265 11.35 -11.40 8.27
N PRO A 266 12.65 -11.62 8.55
CA PRO A 266 13.46 -12.68 7.92
C PRO A 266 12.82 -14.07 7.96
N THR A 267 12.02 -14.35 9.01
CA THR A 267 11.31 -15.62 9.20
C THR A 267 10.06 -15.79 8.34
N PHE A 268 9.61 -14.73 7.65
CA PHE A 268 8.43 -14.82 6.78
C PHE A 268 8.75 -15.58 5.48
N SER A 269 7.95 -16.59 5.17
CA SER A 269 8.03 -17.34 3.92
C SER A 269 6.64 -17.65 3.38
N PHE A 270 6.50 -17.68 2.05
CA PHE A 270 5.27 -18.18 1.42
C PHE A 270 5.20 -19.71 1.51
N PRO A 271 4.01 -20.31 1.71
CA PRO A 271 3.84 -21.75 1.60
C PRO A 271 4.31 -22.27 0.23
N GLY A 272 5.08 -23.35 0.20
CA GLY A 272 5.68 -23.88 -1.03
C GLY A 272 4.70 -24.32 -2.12
N MET A 273 3.42 -24.54 -1.77
CA MET A 273 2.35 -24.83 -2.73
C MET A 273 1.86 -23.61 -3.51
N LEU A 274 2.20 -22.39 -3.08
CA LEU A 274 1.76 -21.18 -3.76
C LEU A 274 2.60 -20.91 -5.00
N THR A 275 1.93 -20.78 -6.14
CA THR A 275 2.59 -20.32 -7.37
C THR A 275 3.16 -18.92 -7.19
N ARG A 276 4.26 -18.61 -7.87
CA ARG A 276 4.89 -17.28 -7.87
C ARG A 276 3.92 -16.16 -8.22
N LYS A 277 3.03 -16.40 -9.19
CA LYS A 277 1.94 -15.48 -9.54
C LYS A 277 1.06 -15.16 -8.33
N LYS A 278 0.68 -16.18 -7.55
CA LYS A 278 -0.15 -15.98 -6.37
C LYS A 278 0.60 -15.24 -5.26
N GLN A 279 1.90 -15.49 -5.11
CA GLN A 279 2.75 -14.75 -4.17
C GLN A 279 2.78 -13.25 -4.51
N TYR A 280 2.94 -12.88 -5.80
CA TYR A 280 2.84 -11.48 -6.24
C TYR A 280 1.47 -10.86 -5.97
N GLU A 281 0.39 -11.60 -6.21
CA GLU A 281 -0.96 -11.12 -5.90
C GLU A 281 -1.13 -10.83 -4.40
N LEU A 282 -0.61 -11.70 -3.53
CA LEU A 282 -0.70 -11.55 -2.08
C LEU A 282 0.16 -10.37 -1.58
N ILE A 283 1.44 -10.31 -1.96
CA ILE A 283 2.33 -9.25 -1.49
C ILE A 283 1.96 -7.88 -2.07
N GLY A 284 1.48 -7.83 -3.31
CA GLY A 284 1.01 -6.60 -3.93
C GLY A 284 -0.23 -6.01 -3.23
N ASN A 285 -1.07 -6.87 -2.64
CA ASN A 285 -2.22 -6.46 -1.82
C ASN A 285 -1.88 -6.29 -0.33
N SER A 286 -0.64 -6.58 0.10
CA SER A 286 -0.26 -6.44 1.51
C SER A 286 -0.05 -4.97 1.91
N LEU A 287 0.27 -4.79 3.19
CA LEU A 287 0.66 -3.54 3.81
C LEU A 287 2.20 -3.39 3.75
N SER A 288 2.69 -2.18 4.06
CA SER A 288 4.04 -2.00 4.61
C SER A 288 3.97 -2.09 6.13
N ILE A 289 4.85 -2.84 6.76
CA ILE A 289 4.87 -3.09 8.22
C ILE A 289 5.66 -2.00 8.97
N GLN A 290 6.64 -1.39 8.30
CA GLN A 290 7.53 -0.35 8.84
C GLN A 290 6.79 0.94 9.20
#